data_AF-A0A955K1N8-F1
#
_entry.id   AF-A0A955K1N8-F1
#
_cell.length_a   1.000
_cell.length_b   1.000
_cell.length_c   1.000
_cell.angle_alpha   90.00
_cell.angle_beta   90.00
_cell.angle_gamma   90.00
#
_symmetry.space_group_name_H-M   'P 1'
#
loop_
_entity.id
_entity.type
_entity.pdbx_description
1 polymer ?
#
loop_
_entity_poly.entity_id
_entity_poly.type
_entity_poly.pdbx_seq_one_letter_code
_entity_poly.pdbx_strand_id
1 'polypeptide(L)' 'MKIQEIRKLSTTDLTKQITTLREEIASLRRQIVLGETQNSRAIRNKRRDLARMLTVLSEQLIKEAK' A
#
# COMPACT_ATOMS: atom_id res chain seq x y z
N MET A 1 -3.49 1.81 7.94
CA MET A 1 -3.44 0.41 8.44
C MET A 1 -2.59 0.28 9.70
N LYS A 2 -2.93 -0.66 10.61
CA LYS A 2 -2.10 -1.00 11.78
C LYS A 2 -0.98 -1.97 11.36
N ILE A 3 0.25 -1.72 11.80
CA ILE A 3 1.44 -2.52 11.43
C ILE A 3 1.33 -3.98 11.89
N GLN A 4 0.64 -4.23 13.01
CA GLN A 4 0.47 -5.58 13.55
C GLN A 4 -0.34 -6.51 12.63
N GLU A 5 -1.31 -5.96 11.89
CA GLU A 5 -2.12 -6.72 10.94
C GLU A 5 -1.32 -7.03 9.67
N ILE A 6 -0.51 -6.06 9.22
CA ILE A 6 0.36 -6.20 8.03
C ILE A 6 1.39 -7.32 8.24
N ARG A 7 1.96 -7.45 9.44
CA ARG A 7 2.95 -8.50 9.76
C ARG A 7 2.36 -9.90 9.88
N LYS A 8 1.04 -10.04 10.08
CA LYS A 8 0.36 -11.33 10.19
C LYS A 8 -0.01 -11.92 8.83
N LEU A 9 0.04 -11.11 7.76
CA LEU A 9 -0.28 -11.55 6.41
C LEU A 9 0.89 -12.34 5.80
N SER A 10 0.54 -13.31 4.96
CA SER A 10 1.50 -14.06 4.15
C SER A 10 2.17 -13.15 3.10
N THR A 11 3.40 -13.47 2.69
CA THR A 11 4.13 -12.77 1.62
C THR A 11 3.28 -12.67 0.34
N THR A 12 2.55 -13.74 0.00
CA THR A 12 1.66 -13.80 -1.17
C THR A 12 0.49 -12.81 -1.05
N ASP A 13 -0.11 -12.69 0.13
CA ASP A 13 -1.26 -11.81 0.34
C ASP A 13 -0.83 -10.34 0.43
N LEU A 14 0.37 -10.09 0.96
CA LEU A 14 0.99 -8.77 0.95
C LEU A 14 1.23 -8.27 -0.48
N THR A 15 1.75 -9.11 -1.38
CA THR A 15 1.96 -8.71 -2.78
C THR A 15 0.63 -8.37 -3.48
N LYS A 16 -0.43 -9.15 -3.25
CA LYS A 16 -1.78 -8.87 -3.77
C LYS A 16 -2.35 -7.56 -3.22
N GLN A 17 -2.18 -7.27 -1.93
CA GLN A 17 -2.63 -6.00 -1.36
C GLN A 17 -1.82 -4.80 -1.87
N ILE A 18 -0.53 -4.99 -2.14
CA ILE A 18 0.31 -3.95 -2.75
C ILE A 18 -0.18 -3.61 -4.16
N THR A 19 -0.55 -4.60 -4.97
CA THR A 19 -1.08 -4.35 -6.33
C THR A 19 -2.42 -3.64 -6.29
N THR A 20 -3.36 -4.08 -5.45
CA THR A 20 -4.67 -3.41 -5.32
C THR A 20 -4.51 -1.97 -4.84
N LEU A 21 -3.68 -1.71 -3.83
CA LEU A 21 -3.46 -0.35 -3.33
C LEU A 21 -2.76 0.56 -4.35
N ARG A 22 -1.92 0.01 -5.23
CA ARG A 22 -1.36 0.78 -6.37
C ARG A 22 -2.46 1.19 -7.36
N GLU A 23 -3.35 0.28 -7.70
CA GLU A 23 -4.48 0.55 -8.60
C GLU A 23 -5.44 1.58 -8.01
N GLU A 24 -5.76 1.48 -6.72
CA GLU A 24 -6.57 2.46 -6.02
C GLU A 24 -5.92 3.86 -5.99
N ILE A 25 -4.61 3.94 -5.76
CA ILE A 25 -3.88 5.21 -5.84
C ILE A 25 -3.95 5.79 -7.25
N ALA A 26 -3.83 4.96 -8.29
CA ALA A 26 -3.94 5.40 -9.67
C ALA A 26 -5.36 5.91 -9.98
N SER A 27 -6.39 5.22 -9.49
CA SER A 27 -7.78 5.65 -9.63
C SER A 27 -8.04 6.99 -8.94
N LEU A 28 -7.61 7.15 -7.69
CA LEU A 28 -7.73 8.41 -6.96
C LEU A 28 -6.97 9.55 -7.65
N ARG A 29 -5.79 9.28 -8.22
CA ARG A 29 -5.07 10.29 -9.01
C ARG A 29 -5.88 10.73 -10.24
N ARG A 30 -6.49 9.79 -10.96
CA ARG A 30 -7.35 10.11 -12.11
C ARG A 30 -8.54 10.98 -11.69
N GLN A 31 -9.21 10.64 -10.59
CA GLN A 31 -10.33 11.42 -10.05
C GLN A 31 -9.93 12.85 -9.67
N ILE A 32 -8.72 13.05 -9.13
CA ILE A 32 -8.20 14.41 -8.85
C ILE A 32 -7.93 15.17 -10.14
N VAL A 33 -7.33 14.51 -11.15
CA VAL A 33 -7.05 15.13 -12.46
C VAL A 33 -8.35 15.51 -13.18
N LEU A 34 -9.38 14.69 -13.07
CA LEU A 34 -10.72 14.94 -13.61
C LEU A 34 -11.49 16.02 -12.82
N GLY A 35 -11.00 16.44 -11.65
CA GLY A 35 -11.62 17.47 -10.82
C GLY A 35 -12.83 17.00 -10.01
N GLU A 36 -13.17 15.71 -10.04
CA GLU A 36 -14.32 15.13 -9.33
C GLU A 36 -14.11 15.08 -7.81
N THR A 37 -12.86 14.97 -7.35
CA THR A 37 -12.54 14.89 -5.92
C THR A 37 -11.33 15.74 -5.55
N GLN A 38 -11.44 16.54 -4.49
CA GLN A 38 -10.35 17.42 -3.99
C GLN A 38 -9.55 16.78 -2.84
N ASN A 39 -9.86 15.53 -2.46
CA ASN A 39 -9.29 14.89 -1.28
C ASN A 39 -7.89 14.31 -1.52
N SER A 40 -6.91 15.19 -1.73
CA SER A 40 -5.49 14.85 -1.86
C SER A 40 -4.90 14.16 -0.62
N ARG A 41 -5.52 14.35 0.55
CA ARG A 41 -5.10 13.74 1.82
C ARG A 41 -5.33 12.23 1.83
N ALA A 42 -6.39 11.74 1.17
CA ALA A 42 -6.64 10.31 0.99
C ALA A 42 -5.49 9.61 0.25
N ILE A 43 -4.98 10.22 -0.82
CA ILE A 43 -3.82 9.69 -1.57
C ILE A 43 -2.58 9.60 -0.69
N ARG A 44 -2.32 10.64 0.12
CA ARG A 44 -1.17 10.65 1.05
C ARG A 44 -1.27 9.51 2.06
N ASN A 45 -2.45 9.26 2.61
CA ASN A 45 -2.67 8.17 3.56
C ASN A 45 -2.45 6.80 2.90
N LYS A 46 -3.03 6.57 1.72
CA LYS A 46 -2.82 5.31 0.98
C LYS A 46 -1.36 5.08 0.56
N ARG A 47 -0.63 6.14 0.18
CA ARG A 47 0.82 6.05 -0.09
C ARG A 47 1.63 5.65 1.14
N ARG A 48 1.26 6.17 2.33
CA ARG A 48 1.91 5.77 3.59
C ARG A 48 1.62 4.32 3.93
N ASP A 49 0.40 3.85 3.72
CA ASP A 49 0.05 2.44 3.94
C ASP A 49 0.79 1.52 2.95
N LEU A 50 0.86 1.88 1.67
CA LEU A 50 1.67 1.18 0.66
C LEU A 50 3.15 1.05 1.08
N ALA A 51 3.76 2.14 1.55
CA ALA A 51 5.15 2.14 2.00
C ALA A 51 5.36 1.20 3.20
N ARG A 52 4.41 1.13 4.14
CA ARG A 52 4.49 0.22 5.28
C ARG A 52 4.46 -1.25 4.84
N MET A 53 3.60 -1.64 3.90
CA MET A 53 3.58 -3.03 3.39
C MET A 53 4.86 -3.39 2.65
N LEU A 54 5.39 -2.48 1.81
CA LEU A 54 6.65 -2.71 1.10
C LEU A 54 7.82 -2.89 2.09
N THR A 55 7.81 -2.15 3.19
CA THR A 55 8.81 -2.29 4.25
C THR A 55 8.73 -3.66 4.91
N VAL A 56 7.53 -4.11 5.29
CA VAL A 56 7.33 -5.44 5.90
C VAL A 56 7.69 -6.57 4.94
N LEU A 57 7.35 -6.45 3.66
CA LEU A 57 7.76 -7.40 2.63
C LEU A 57 9.29 -7.50 2.54
N SER A 58 9.98 -6.35 2.57
CA SER A 58 11.45 -6.31 2.58
C SER A 58 12.04 -6.94 3.85
N GLU A 59 11.44 -6.69 5.02
CA GLU A 59 11.83 -7.33 6.29
C GLU A 59 11.70 -8.86 6.23
N GLN A 60 10.64 -9.38 5.59
CA GLN A 60 10.41 -10.81 5.42
C GLN A 60 11.44 -11.43 4.47
N LEU A 61 11.71 -10.80 3.32
CA LEU A 61 12.72 -11.27 2.36
C LEU A 61 14.13 -11.30 2.97
N ILE A 62 14.49 -10.28 3.76
CA ILE A 62 15.78 -10.25 4.46
C ILE A 62 15.89 -11.38 5.50
N LYS A 63 14.78 -11.76 6.15
CA LYS A 63 14.75 -12.90 7.07
C LYS A 63 14.88 -14.24 6.36
N GLU A 64 14.28 -14.41 5.19
CA GLU A 64 14.41 -15.64 4.40
C GLU A 64 15.82 -15.82 3.82
N ALA A 65 16.51 -14.71 3.53
CA ALA A 65 17.88 -14.72 3.01
C ALA A 65 18.97 -14.97 4.07
N LYS A 66 18.61 -15.05 5.35
CA LYS A 66 19.55 -15.16 6.48
C LYS A 66 19.42 -16.50 7.18
#